data_AF-A0A8D0GJQ0-F1
#
_entry.id   AF-A0A8D0GJQ0-F1
#
_cell.length_a   1.000
_cell.length_b   1.000
_cell.length_c   1.000
_cell.angle_alpha   90.00
_cell.angle_beta   90.00
_cell.angle_gamma   90.00
#
_symmetry.space_group_name_H-M   'P 1'
#
loop_
_entity.id
_entity.type
_entity.pdbx_description
1 polymer ?
#
loop_
_entity_poly.entity_id
_entity_poly.type
_entity_poly.pdbx_seq_one_letter_code
_entity_poly.pdbx_strand_id
1 'polypeptide(L)'
;MLTDEADIAAWQNEGLPADRISTENATILTSCERWPLMVDPQLQGIKWIKTKYGEDLRVTRIGQKGYLDTIERALTAGEVVLIENLEES
;
A
#
# COMPACT_ATOMS: atom_id res chain seq x y z
N MET A 1 -1.37 17.40 -13.84
CA MET A 1 -2.36 16.52 -13.16
C MET A 1 -1.58 15.64 -12.20
N LEU A 2 -2.18 15.20 -11.09
CA LEU A 2 -1.50 14.35 -10.10
C LEU A 2 -1.39 12.89 -10.57
N THR A 3 -2.16 12.50 -11.60
CA THR A 3 -2.20 11.18 -12.23
C THR A 3 -2.54 11.32 -13.71
N ASP A 4 -2.15 10.33 -14.50
CA ASP A 4 -2.51 10.21 -15.92
C ASP A 4 -3.29 8.92 -16.25
N GLU A 5 -3.76 8.79 -17.50
CA GLU A 5 -4.51 7.61 -17.93
C GLU A 5 -3.67 6.32 -17.93
N ALA A 6 -2.35 6.42 -18.04
CA ALA A 6 -1.46 5.28 -18.01
C ALA A 6 -1.32 4.73 -16.58
N ASP A 7 -1.24 5.61 -15.57
CA ASP A 7 -1.24 5.23 -14.16
C ASP A 7 -2.53 4.49 -13.79
N ILE A 8 -3.69 5.01 -14.23
CA ILE A 8 -4.99 4.41 -13.97
C ILE A 8 -5.08 3.02 -14.62
N ALA A 9 -4.64 2.89 -15.86
CA ALA A 9 -4.63 1.59 -16.55
C ALA A 9 -3.70 0.59 -15.85
N ALA A 10 -2.52 1.03 -15.37
CA ALA A 10 -1.62 0.20 -14.60
C ALA A 10 -2.27 -0.28 -13.29
N TRP A 11 -2.92 0.61 -12.54
CA TRP A 11 -3.59 0.24 -11.29
C TRP A 11 -4.73 -0.75 -11.51
N GLN A 12 -5.50 -0.59 -12.58
CA GLN A 12 -6.54 -1.56 -12.96
C GLN A 12 -5.95 -2.94 -13.27
N ASN A 13 -4.80 -3.01 -13.95
CA ASN A 13 -4.08 -4.26 -14.18
C ASN A 13 -3.52 -4.88 -12.88
N GLU A 14 -3.15 -4.04 -11.91
CA GLU A 14 -2.73 -4.45 -10.56
C GLU A 14 -3.92 -4.90 -9.66
N GLY A 15 -5.16 -4.77 -10.15
CA GLY A 15 -6.38 -5.22 -9.48
C GLY A 15 -7.13 -4.14 -8.69
N LEU A 16 -6.81 -2.86 -8.90
CA LEU A 16 -7.60 -1.75 -8.38
C LEU A 16 -8.96 -1.68 -9.11
N PRO A 17 -10.09 -1.51 -8.40
CA PRO A 17 -11.38 -1.29 -9.04
C PRO A 17 -11.38 -0.05 -9.94
N ALA A 18 -12.09 -0.12 -11.08
CA ALA A 18 -12.18 0.96 -12.05
C ALA A 18 -13.16 2.09 -11.66
N ASP A 19 -13.62 2.13 -10.42
CA ASP A 19 -14.50 3.20 -9.95
C ASP A 19 -13.71 4.47 -9.60
N ARG A 20 -14.43 5.60 -9.61
CA ARG A 20 -13.83 6.91 -9.38
C ARG A 20 -13.21 7.05 -7.99
N ILE A 21 -13.86 6.48 -6.97
CA ILE A 21 -13.40 6.59 -5.57
C ILE A 21 -12.10 5.81 -5.39
N SER A 22 -12.01 4.60 -5.95
CA SER A 22 -10.78 3.80 -5.94
C SER A 22 -9.63 4.53 -6.64
N THR A 23 -9.91 5.18 -7.76
CA THR A 23 -8.90 5.98 -8.50
C THR A 23 -8.43 7.19 -7.70
N GLU A 24 -9.34 7.91 -7.04
CA GLU A 24 -9.01 9.03 -6.16
C GLU A 24 -8.17 8.57 -4.96
N ASN A 25 -8.54 7.45 -4.33
CA ASN A 25 -7.78 6.87 -3.22
C ASN A 25 -6.38 6.43 -3.64
N ALA A 26 -6.23 5.80 -4.80
CA ALA A 26 -4.92 5.41 -5.34
C ALA A 26 -4.05 6.64 -5.66
N THR A 27 -4.65 7.71 -6.19
CA THR A 27 -3.98 9.00 -6.42
C THR A 27 -3.45 9.59 -5.12
N ILE A 28 -4.28 9.61 -4.08
CA ILE A 28 -3.88 10.09 -2.76
C ILE A 28 -2.73 9.23 -2.23
N LEU A 29 -2.88 7.91 -2.25
CA LEU A 29 -1.88 6.99 -1.72
C LEU A 29 -0.52 7.11 -2.41
N THR A 30 -0.51 7.35 -3.72
CA THR A 30 0.72 7.51 -4.52
C THR A 30 1.33 8.90 -4.45
N SER A 31 0.55 9.92 -4.09
CA SER A 31 1.01 11.32 -3.99
C SER A 31 1.25 11.80 -2.55
N CYS A 32 1.04 10.95 -1.54
CA CYS A 32 1.20 11.33 -0.13
C CYS A 32 2.68 11.46 0.27
N GLU A 33 3.06 12.59 0.87
CA GLU A 33 4.38 12.76 1.52
C GLU A 33 4.48 12.03 2.87
N ARG A 34 3.32 11.80 3.53
CA ARG A 34 3.23 11.08 4.81
C ARG A 34 2.79 9.64 4.58
N TRP A 35 3.04 8.77 5.55
CA TRP A 35 2.61 7.38 5.49
C TRP A 35 1.07 7.29 5.58
N PRO A 36 0.39 6.83 4.51
CA PRO A 36 -1.07 6.82 4.49
C PRO A 36 -1.62 5.68 5.35
N LEU A 37 -2.68 5.96 6.10
CA LEU A 37 -3.49 4.94 6.77
C LEU A 37 -4.63 4.52 5.85
N MET A 38 -4.73 3.23 5.55
CA MET A 38 -5.76 2.67 4.68
C MET A 38 -6.81 1.93 5.52
N VAL A 39 -8.08 2.30 5.33
CA VAL A 39 -9.23 1.56 5.88
C VAL A 39 -9.86 0.75 4.76
N ASP A 40 -9.64 -0.57 4.77
CA ASP A 40 -10.03 -1.45 3.67
C ASP A 40 -10.87 -2.64 4.16
N PRO A 41 -12.19 -2.47 4.36
CA PRO A 41 -13.06 -3.55 4.81
C PRO A 41 -13.24 -4.67 3.77
N GLN A 42 -12.92 -4.41 2.50
CA GLN A 42 -13.12 -5.35 1.39
C GLN A 42 -11.83 -6.06 0.98
N LEU A 43 -10.69 -5.70 1.58
CA LEU A 43 -9.34 -6.21 1.28
C LEU A 43 -8.90 -5.97 -0.18
N GLN A 44 -9.55 -5.04 -0.89
CA GLN A 44 -9.25 -4.74 -2.29
C GLN A 44 -8.01 -3.86 -2.42
N GLY A 45 -7.88 -2.85 -1.57
CA GLY A 45 -6.70 -1.98 -1.50
C GLY A 45 -5.46 -2.75 -1.08
N ILE A 46 -5.58 -3.63 -0.07
CA ILE A 46 -4.48 -4.49 0.36
C ILE A 46 -4.04 -5.43 -0.78
N LYS A 47 -5.00 -6.03 -1.51
CA LYS A 47 -4.68 -6.87 -2.66
C LYS A 47 -3.95 -6.08 -3.74
N TRP A 48 -4.41 -4.87 -4.06
CA TRP A 48 -3.76 -3.99 -5.03
C TRP A 48 -2.32 -3.64 -4.62
N ILE A 49 -2.07 -3.24 -3.37
CA ILE A 49 -0.72 -2.94 -2.86
C ILE A 49 0.21 -4.15 -2.96
N LYS A 50 -0.29 -5.35 -2.61
CA LYS A 50 0.48 -6.59 -2.72
C LYS A 50 0.84 -6.92 -4.16
N THR A 51 -0.06 -6.69 -5.11
CA THR A 51 0.22 -6.87 -6.55
C THR A 51 1.21 -5.82 -7.05
N LYS A 52 1.03 -4.55 -6.67
CA LYS A 52 1.81 -3.41 -7.14
C LYS A 52 3.28 -3.50 -6.76
N TYR A 53 3.57 -3.82 -5.50
CA TYR A 53 4.94 -3.84 -4.98
C TYR A 53 5.58 -5.23 -4.99
N GLY A 54 4.78 -6.30 -5.12
CA GLY A 54 5.30 -7.66 -5.32
C GLY A 54 6.38 -8.07 -4.31
N GLU A 55 7.55 -8.41 -4.82
CA GLU A 55 8.69 -8.89 -4.02
C GLU A 55 9.37 -7.79 -3.18
N ASP A 56 9.17 -6.52 -3.55
CA ASP A 56 9.70 -5.34 -2.84
C ASP A 56 8.83 -4.94 -1.63
N LEU A 57 7.70 -5.65 -1.43
CA LEU A 57 6.81 -5.44 -0.28
C LEU A 57 7.22 -6.31 0.92
N ARG A 58 7.33 -5.67 2.07
CA ARG A 58 7.50 -6.32 3.37
C ARG A 58 6.25 -6.12 4.21
N VAL A 59 5.54 -7.21 4.47
CA VAL A 59 4.32 -7.20 5.27
C VAL A 59 4.65 -7.58 6.71
N THR A 60 4.24 -6.75 7.67
CA THR A 60 4.48 -6.97 9.10
C THR A 60 3.27 -6.54 9.95
N ARG A 61 3.30 -6.81 11.25
CA ARG A 61 2.25 -6.44 12.21
C ARG A 61 2.87 -5.92 13.50
N ILE A 62 2.23 -4.92 14.11
CA ILE A 62 2.67 -4.42 15.42
C ILE A 62 2.56 -5.55 16.45
N GLY A 63 3.62 -5.75 17.25
CA GLY A 63 3.66 -6.78 18.29
C GLY A 63 4.10 -8.17 17.81
N GLN A 64 4.23 -8.40 16.50
CA GLN A 64 4.82 -9.65 16.00
C GLN A 64 6.31 -9.74 16.35
N LYS A 65 6.80 -10.89 16.79
CA LYS A 65 8.24 -11.08 17.05
C LYS A 65 9.07 -10.74 15.80
N GLY A 66 10.02 -9.81 15.94
CA GLY A 66 10.90 -9.38 14.85
C GLY A 66 10.32 -8.29 13.95
N TYR A 67 9.18 -7.67 14.28
CA TYR A 67 8.59 -6.61 13.44
C TYR A 67 9.53 -5.40 13.27
N LEU A 68 10.27 -5.03 14.33
CA LEU A 68 11.27 -3.94 14.27
C LEU A 68 12.43 -4.30 13.35
N ASP A 69 12.94 -5.54 13.43
CA ASP A 69 14.03 -6.00 12.57
C ASP A 69 13.62 -5.97 11.09
N THR A 70 12.36 -6.35 10.78
CA THR A 70 11.81 -6.24 9.43
C THR A 70 11.79 -4.79 8.94
N ILE A 71 11.37 -3.84 9.79
CA ILE A 71 11.33 -2.41 9.45
C ILE A 71 12.75 -1.87 9.23
N GLU A 72 13.70 -2.20 10.10
CA GLU A 72 15.09 -1.75 9.99
C GLU A 72 15.77 -2.26 8.70
N ARG A 73 15.53 -3.53 8.36
CA ARG A 73 16.02 -4.13 7.11
C ARG A 73 15.40 -3.47 5.89
N ALA A 74 14.08 -3.28 5.89
CA ALA A 74 13.38 -2.63 4.79
C ALA A 74 13.87 -1.19 4.59
N LEU A 75 14.10 -0.45 5.68
CA LEU A 75 14.66 0.90 5.64
C LEU A 75 16.06 0.91 5.02
N THR A 76 16.90 -0.06 5.35
CA THR A 76 18.26 -0.17 4.81
C THR A 76 18.25 -0.57 3.32
N ALA A 77 17.32 -1.42 2.92
CA ALA A 77 17.18 -1.93 1.56
C ALA A 77 16.39 -0.99 0.62
N GLY A 78 15.69 0.01 1.16
CA GLY A 78 14.80 0.87 0.39
C GLY A 78 13.50 0.18 -0.04
N GLU A 79 13.07 -0.83 0.72
CA GLU A 79 11.86 -1.62 0.45
C GLU A 79 10.59 -0.97 1.01
N VAL A 80 9.44 -1.32 0.45
CA VAL A 80 8.14 -0.81 0.90
C VAL A 80 7.62 -1.68 2.04
N VAL A 81 7.15 -1.05 3.12
CA VAL A 81 6.59 -1.77 4.28
C VAL A 81 5.09 -1.55 4.37
N LEU A 82 4.34 -2.65 4.51
CA LEU A 82 2.91 -2.65 4.86
C LEU A 82 2.73 -3.20 6.27
N ILE A 83 2.13 -2.39 7.15
CA ILE A 83 1.75 -2.81 8.50
C ILE A 83 0.25 -3.16 8.48
N GLU A 84 -0.07 -4.43 8.67
CA GLU A 84 -1.45 -4.92 8.72
C GLU A 84 -2.02 -4.88 10.14
N ASN A 85 -3.35 -4.88 10.23
CA ASN A 85 -4.11 -5.02 11.48
C ASN A 85 -3.72 -3.99 12.54
N LEU A 86 -3.61 -2.72 12.14
CA LEU A 86 -3.50 -1.62 13.07
C LEU A 86 -4.80 -1.56 13.90
N GLU A 87 -4.69 -1.77 15.20
CA GLU A 87 -5.80 -1.63 16.14
C GLU A 87 -6.03 -0.15 16.46
N GLU A 88 -7.30 0.23 16.66
CA GLU A 88 -7.63 1.53 17.25
C GLU A 88 -7.23 1.51 18.73
N SER A 89 -6.44 2.50 19.17
CA SER A 89 -6.04 2.69 20.57
C SER A 89 -6.97 3.65 21.31
#